data_AF-A0A2S1LQT8-F1
#
_entry.id   AF-A0A2S1LQT8-F1
#
_cell.length_a   1.000
_cell.length_b   1.000
_cell.length_c   1.000
_cell.angle_alpha   90.00
_cell.angle_beta   90.00
_cell.angle_gamma   90.00
#
_symmetry.space_group_name_H-M   'P 1'
#
loop_
_entity.id
_entity.type
_entity.pdbx_description
1 polymer ?
#
loop_
_entity_poly.entity_id
_entity_poly.type
_entity_poly.pdbx_seq_one_letter_code
_entity_poly.pdbx_strand_id
1 'polypeptide(L)'
;MLKVYNPNNCLKHSAKLKTIQDVIKTETPSISFLKKSNGENFASTFLMVWILYLNETLDLKRPLSESQIEMLSGMIISDYPMLTVADITFIFKKAITGKYGEFYESLSIPKIMKWFADYFEERCEIAEMISQQEHSKSKEPLSAKWNNEVVKEMFKGVSETISERPPLPTLPEILQSSEKYQEMLKESCKNLSVDQLEKIISKWKKYPNKEVYQKILEKELKSREKQNP
;
A
#
# COMPACT_ATOMS: atom_id res chain seq x y z
N MET A 1 7.70 -7.97 24.70
CA MET A 1 7.69 -7.68 23.25
C MET A 1 8.84 -8.36 22.52
N LEU A 2 10.11 -8.22 22.93
CA LEU A 2 11.24 -8.94 22.31
C LEU A 2 11.07 -10.47 22.26
N LYS A 3 10.42 -11.08 23.25
CA LYS A 3 10.08 -12.53 23.24
C LYS A 3 9.20 -12.96 22.05
N VAL A 4 8.34 -12.06 21.55
CA VAL A 4 7.45 -12.34 20.40
C VAL A 4 8.20 -12.18 19.08
N TYR A 5 9.12 -11.22 19.01
CA TYR A 5 9.88 -10.91 17.81
C TYR A 5 11.26 -11.57 17.77
N ASN A 6 11.53 -12.54 18.65
CA ASN A 6 12.81 -13.25 18.61
C ASN A 6 12.89 -14.16 17.37
N PRO A 7 14.10 -14.43 16.86
CA PRO A 7 14.30 -15.22 15.65
C PRO A 7 13.61 -16.59 15.68
N ASN A 8 13.70 -17.29 16.82
CA ASN A 8 13.07 -18.59 17.01
C ASN A 8 11.55 -18.56 16.82
N ASN A 9 10.86 -17.57 17.40
CA ASN A 9 9.43 -17.42 17.29
C ASN A 9 9.02 -16.99 15.87
N CYS A 10 9.74 -16.04 15.28
CA CYS A 10 9.53 -15.62 13.90
C CYS A 10 9.69 -16.80 12.92
N LEU A 11 10.75 -17.60 13.07
CA LEU A 11 10.99 -18.79 12.25
C LEU A 11 9.90 -19.84 12.41
N LYS A 12 9.45 -20.11 13.65
CA LYS A 12 8.34 -21.03 13.94
C LYS A 12 7.06 -20.67 13.17
N HIS A 13 6.77 -19.38 13.04
CA HIS A 13 5.58 -18.89 12.33
C HIS A 13 5.82 -18.57 10.85
N SER A 14 7.06 -18.69 10.36
CA SER A 14 7.46 -18.41 8.96
C SER A 14 7.17 -19.54 7.97
N ALA A 15 6.57 -20.66 8.40
CA ALA A 15 6.35 -21.84 7.54
C ALA A 15 5.50 -21.53 6.29
N LYS A 16 4.62 -20.52 6.39
CA LYS A 16 3.77 -20.03 5.29
C LYS A 16 4.50 -19.09 4.33
N LEU A 17 5.64 -18.53 4.74
CA LEU A 17 6.45 -17.62 3.92
C LEU A 17 7.37 -18.47 3.03
N LYS A 18 6.89 -18.76 1.80
CA LYS A 18 7.64 -19.51 0.78
C LYS A 18 8.15 -18.60 -0.33
N THR A 19 7.36 -17.59 -0.67
CA THR A 19 7.65 -16.64 -1.74
C THR A 19 7.62 -15.20 -1.22
N ILE A 20 8.22 -14.28 -1.97
CA ILE A 20 8.11 -12.83 -1.70
C ILE A 20 6.66 -12.38 -1.75
N GLN A 21 5.84 -12.95 -2.63
CA GLN A 21 4.42 -12.63 -2.69
C GLN A 21 3.68 -13.00 -1.40
N ASP A 22 4.04 -14.11 -0.74
CA ASP A 22 3.48 -14.48 0.57
C ASP A 22 3.89 -13.46 1.64
N VAL A 23 5.14 -12.98 1.58
CA VAL A 23 5.65 -11.96 2.50
C VAL A 23 4.91 -10.64 2.33
N ILE A 24 4.75 -10.16 1.09
CA ILE A 24 4.04 -8.91 0.78
C ILE A 24 2.59 -8.94 1.28
N LYS A 25 1.93 -10.10 1.17
CA LYS A 25 0.55 -10.29 1.66
C LYS A 25 0.45 -10.44 3.18
N THR A 26 1.57 -10.64 3.87
CA THR A 26 1.58 -10.85 5.32
C THR A 26 1.60 -9.52 6.04
N GLU A 27 0.53 -9.24 6.79
CA GLU A 27 0.43 -8.02 7.60
C GLU A 27 1.32 -8.12 8.84
N THR A 28 2.52 -7.53 8.75
CA THR A 28 3.42 -7.34 9.90
C THR A 28 3.94 -5.92 9.94
N PRO A 29 4.29 -5.38 11.13
CA PRO A 29 4.80 -4.02 11.23
C PRO A 29 6.12 -3.84 10.48
N SER A 30 6.29 -2.67 9.85
CA SER A 30 7.56 -2.23 9.26
C SER A 30 8.58 -1.82 10.32
N ILE A 31 9.86 -1.78 9.96
CA ILE A 31 10.93 -1.24 10.82
C ILE A 31 10.60 0.19 11.27
N SER A 32 10.18 1.04 10.34
CA SER A 32 9.74 2.42 10.63
C SER A 32 8.57 2.46 11.61
N PHE A 33 7.60 1.56 11.46
CA PHE A 33 6.49 1.45 12.39
C PHE A 33 6.97 1.03 13.79
N LEU A 34 7.80 -0.02 13.88
CA LEU A 34 8.38 -0.49 15.15
C LEU A 34 9.17 0.62 15.86
N LYS A 35 9.96 1.40 15.10
CA LYS A 35 10.68 2.57 15.61
C LYS A 35 9.72 3.60 16.21
N LYS A 36 8.63 3.90 15.51
CA LYS A 36 7.63 4.89 15.95
C LYS A 36 6.80 4.42 17.14
N SER A 37 6.39 3.14 17.17
CA SER A 37 5.50 2.59 18.21
C SER A 37 6.24 2.19 19.48
N ASN A 38 7.52 1.82 19.39
CA ASN A 38 8.27 1.22 20.50
C ASN A 38 9.57 1.97 20.86
N GLY A 39 9.89 3.05 20.15
CA GLY A 39 11.12 3.81 20.33
C GLY A 39 12.28 3.29 19.47
N GLU A 40 13.28 4.14 19.29
CA GLU A 40 14.43 3.89 18.41
C GLU A 40 15.23 2.64 18.79
N ASN A 41 15.43 2.44 20.10
CA ASN A 41 16.20 1.30 20.61
C ASN A 41 15.55 -0.06 20.29
N PHE A 42 14.22 -0.11 20.13
CA PHE A 42 13.52 -1.37 19.90
C PHE A 42 13.85 -1.98 18.53
N ALA A 43 13.80 -1.16 17.47
CA ALA A 43 14.12 -1.61 16.11
C ALA A 43 15.59 -2.05 15.99
N SER A 44 16.49 -1.30 16.62
CA SER A 44 17.92 -1.64 16.71
C SER A 44 18.12 -2.99 17.42
N THR A 45 17.58 -3.15 18.63
CA THR A 45 17.69 -4.42 19.38
C THR A 45 17.09 -5.59 18.61
N PHE A 46 15.95 -5.40 17.93
CA PHE A 46 15.33 -6.45 17.12
C PHE A 46 16.28 -6.96 16.02
N LEU A 47 16.93 -6.07 15.28
CA LEU A 47 17.87 -6.45 14.22
C LEU A 47 19.17 -7.02 14.79
N MET A 48 19.70 -6.45 15.88
CA MET A 48 20.89 -6.98 16.54
C MET A 48 20.68 -8.44 16.99
N VAL A 49 19.51 -8.76 17.56
CA VAL A 49 19.17 -10.14 17.96
C VAL A 49 19.13 -11.08 16.75
N TRP A 50 18.64 -10.64 15.59
CA TRP A 50 18.69 -11.43 14.36
C TRP A 50 20.11 -11.69 13.86
N ILE A 51 20.97 -10.68 13.88
CA ILE A 51 22.36 -10.81 13.43
C ILE A 51 23.16 -11.69 14.41
N LEU A 52 22.94 -11.56 15.72
CA LEU A 52 23.50 -12.47 16.73
C LEU A 52 23.06 -13.91 16.50
N TYR A 53 21.76 -14.13 16.29
CA TYR A 53 21.24 -15.46 15.97
C TYR A 53 21.85 -16.03 14.70
N LEU A 54 22.08 -15.20 13.68
CA LEU A 54 22.76 -15.62 12.46
C LEU A 54 24.22 -16.03 12.71
N ASN A 55 24.97 -15.25 13.50
CA ASN A 55 26.34 -15.59 13.90
C ASN A 55 26.41 -16.98 14.57
N GLU A 56 25.48 -17.26 15.50
CA GLU A 56 25.40 -18.54 16.21
C GLU A 56 24.98 -19.69 15.29
N THR A 57 24.02 -19.45 14.39
CA THR A 57 23.45 -20.50 13.52
C THR A 57 24.43 -20.95 12.44
N LEU A 58 25.26 -20.05 11.92
CA LEU A 58 26.16 -20.34 10.81
C LEU A 58 27.55 -20.85 11.23
N ASP A 59 27.83 -20.98 12.53
CA ASP A 59 29.10 -21.45 13.09
C ASP A 59 30.34 -20.83 12.40
N LEU A 60 30.34 -19.51 12.30
CA LEU A 60 31.33 -18.77 11.50
C LEU A 60 32.69 -18.80 12.19
N LYS A 61 33.77 -19.08 11.44
CA LYS A 61 35.17 -18.94 11.92
C LYS A 61 35.50 -17.53 12.41
N ARG A 62 34.85 -16.52 11.83
CA ARG A 62 34.99 -15.10 12.16
C ARG A 62 33.60 -14.47 12.22
N PRO A 63 32.92 -14.54 13.38
CA PRO A 63 31.63 -13.90 13.56
C PRO A 63 31.79 -12.37 13.61
N LEU A 64 30.71 -11.64 13.33
CA LEU A 64 30.71 -10.18 13.49
C LEU A 64 30.87 -9.79 14.96
N SER A 65 31.69 -8.77 15.25
CA SER A 65 31.81 -8.20 16.59
C SER A 65 30.55 -7.43 16.99
N GLU A 66 30.38 -7.18 18.29
CA GLU A 66 29.24 -6.39 18.82
C GLU A 66 29.11 -5.02 18.15
N SER A 67 30.23 -4.30 17.98
CA SER A 67 30.27 -3.01 17.28
C SER A 67 29.87 -3.12 15.80
N GLN A 68 30.24 -4.21 15.13
CA GLN A 68 29.84 -4.47 13.73
C GLN A 68 28.35 -4.79 13.63
N ILE A 69 27.81 -5.53 14.61
CA ILE A 69 26.39 -5.86 14.70
C ILE A 69 25.56 -4.58 14.92
N GLU A 70 25.97 -3.73 15.85
CA GLU A 70 25.30 -2.45 16.11
C GLU A 70 25.34 -1.56 14.86
N MET A 71 26.51 -1.39 14.24
CA MET A 71 26.66 -0.61 13.00
C MET A 71 25.77 -1.14 11.88
N LEU A 72 25.80 -2.46 11.63
CA LEU A 72 24.98 -3.09 10.61
C LEU A 72 23.48 -2.92 10.88
N SER A 73 23.05 -3.04 12.14
CA SER A 73 21.65 -2.83 12.50
C SER A 73 21.20 -1.40 12.16
N GLY A 74 22.03 -0.40 12.44
CA GLY A 74 21.77 1.00 12.09
C GLY A 74 21.66 1.22 10.58
N MET A 75 22.56 0.63 9.80
CA MET A 75 22.53 0.69 8.34
C MET A 75 21.24 0.10 7.76
N ILE A 76 20.83 -1.09 8.24
CA ILE A 76 19.59 -1.74 7.78
C ILE A 76 18.35 -0.88 8.10
N ILE A 77 18.30 -0.26 9.29
CA ILE A 77 17.18 0.61 9.69
C ILE A 77 17.11 1.86 8.81
N SER A 78 18.26 2.45 8.50
CA SER A 78 18.38 3.64 7.67
C SER A 78 17.96 3.37 6.23
N ASP A 79 18.49 2.29 5.65
CA ASP A 79 18.38 2.04 4.20
C ASP A 79 17.08 1.32 3.83
N TYR A 80 16.50 0.55 4.76
CA TYR A 80 15.31 -0.27 4.51
C TYR A 80 14.16 -0.08 5.53
N PRO A 81 13.76 1.17 5.86
CA PRO A 81 12.75 1.45 6.90
C PRO A 81 11.35 0.88 6.61
N MET A 82 11.06 0.58 5.34
CA MET A 82 9.81 0.01 4.85
C MET A 82 9.71 -1.51 5.00
N LEU A 83 10.83 -2.22 5.19
CA LEU A 83 10.79 -3.67 5.35
C LEU A 83 10.08 -4.07 6.64
N THR A 84 9.29 -5.14 6.56
CA THR A 84 8.46 -5.67 7.64
C THR A 84 9.15 -6.78 8.42
N VAL A 85 8.62 -7.13 9.60
CA VAL A 85 9.10 -8.29 10.36
C VAL A 85 9.09 -9.56 9.51
N ALA A 86 8.09 -9.74 8.64
CA ALA A 86 8.03 -10.87 7.72
C ALA A 86 9.17 -10.83 6.69
N ASP A 87 9.50 -9.64 6.14
CA ASP A 87 10.64 -9.45 5.24
C ASP A 87 11.96 -9.83 5.91
N ILE A 88 12.23 -9.29 7.10
CA ILE A 88 13.45 -9.57 7.86
C ILE A 88 13.58 -11.07 8.15
N THR A 89 12.49 -11.69 8.62
CA THR A 89 12.45 -13.13 8.87
C THR A 89 12.78 -13.93 7.61
N PHE A 90 12.25 -13.51 6.45
CA PHE A 90 12.43 -14.21 5.19
C PHE A 90 13.86 -14.07 4.65
N ILE A 91 14.48 -12.89 4.75
CA ILE A 91 15.89 -12.66 4.40
C ILE A 91 16.80 -13.57 5.23
N PHE A 92 16.68 -13.54 6.56
CA PHE A 92 17.53 -14.37 7.42
C PHE A 92 17.26 -15.87 7.24
N LYS A 93 16.01 -16.28 6.99
CA LYS A 93 15.67 -17.66 6.62
C LYS A 93 16.34 -18.09 5.31
N LYS A 94 16.34 -17.23 4.27
CA LYS A 94 17.05 -17.46 3.01
C LYS A 94 18.57 -17.62 3.27
N ALA A 95 19.16 -16.77 4.13
CA ALA A 95 20.57 -16.87 4.50
C ALA A 95 20.90 -18.19 5.21
N ILE A 96 20.15 -18.57 6.24
CA ILE A 96 20.37 -19.82 7.01
C ILE A 96 20.21 -21.06 6.12
N THR A 97 19.32 -21.00 5.12
CA THR A 97 19.11 -22.11 4.17
C THR A 97 20.05 -22.09 2.98
N GLY A 98 21.07 -21.22 2.97
CA GLY A 98 22.11 -21.16 1.94
C GLY A 98 21.65 -20.56 0.62
N LYS A 99 20.49 -19.89 0.55
CA LYS A 99 19.96 -19.32 -0.70
C LYS A 99 20.78 -18.16 -1.25
N TYR A 100 21.57 -17.49 -0.41
CA TYR A 100 22.50 -16.44 -0.85
C TYR A 100 23.91 -16.98 -1.17
N GLY A 101 24.06 -18.30 -1.29
CA GLY A 101 25.33 -18.95 -1.60
C GLY A 101 26.10 -19.40 -0.35
N GLU A 102 27.35 -19.79 -0.56
CA GLU A 102 28.19 -20.41 0.46
C GLU A 102 29.04 -19.35 1.20
N PHE A 103 29.15 -19.48 2.54
CA PHE A 103 29.75 -18.45 3.41
C PHE A 103 31.10 -18.86 4.02
N TYR A 104 31.90 -19.64 3.28
CA TYR A 104 32.99 -20.50 3.78
C TYR A 104 34.07 -19.91 4.71
N GLU A 105 34.20 -18.59 4.85
CA GLU A 105 35.30 -18.00 5.64
C GLU A 105 34.95 -16.83 6.57
N SER A 106 33.87 -16.09 6.28
CA SER A 106 33.39 -14.99 7.12
C SER A 106 32.08 -14.41 6.58
N LEU A 107 31.27 -13.93 7.52
CA LEU A 107 30.26 -12.93 7.22
C LEU A 107 30.85 -11.54 7.38
N SER A 108 30.50 -10.63 6.48
CA SER A 108 30.91 -9.24 6.55
C SER A 108 29.71 -8.33 6.38
N ILE A 109 29.79 -7.11 6.92
CA ILE A 109 28.75 -6.08 6.76
C ILE A 109 28.33 -5.92 5.28
N PRO A 110 29.26 -5.78 4.30
CA PRO A 110 28.89 -5.69 2.89
C PRO A 110 28.11 -6.91 2.36
N LYS A 111 28.42 -8.12 2.84
CA LYS A 111 27.70 -9.34 2.42
C LYS A 111 26.26 -9.32 2.90
N ILE A 112 26.01 -9.00 4.18
CA ILE A 112 24.64 -8.89 4.68
C ILE A 112 23.91 -7.76 3.96
N MET A 113 24.50 -6.58 3.83
CA MET A 113 23.87 -5.46 3.12
C MET A 113 23.50 -5.82 1.69
N LYS A 114 24.34 -6.60 0.99
CA LYS A 114 24.01 -7.12 -0.33
C LYS A 114 22.75 -8.01 -0.33
N TRP A 115 22.57 -8.89 0.65
CA TRP A 115 21.36 -9.71 0.73
C TRP A 115 20.08 -8.87 0.88
N PHE A 116 20.17 -7.79 1.65
CA PHE A 116 19.06 -6.85 1.80
C PHE A 116 18.80 -6.09 0.49
N ALA A 117 19.85 -5.65 -0.21
CA ALA A 117 19.72 -5.00 -1.51
C ALA A 117 19.08 -5.92 -2.55
N ASP A 118 19.65 -7.11 -2.74
CA ASP A 118 19.17 -8.13 -3.69
C ASP A 118 17.70 -8.51 -3.37
N TYR A 119 17.37 -8.69 -2.08
CA TYR A 119 16.00 -8.97 -1.66
C TYR A 119 15.05 -7.80 -1.94
N PHE A 120 15.47 -6.57 -1.65
CA PHE A 120 14.62 -5.40 -1.79
C PHE A 120 14.30 -5.11 -3.26
N GLU A 121 15.26 -5.34 -4.15
CA GLU A 121 15.07 -5.29 -5.61
C GLU A 121 14.02 -6.33 -6.05
N GLU A 122 14.22 -7.62 -5.70
CA GLU A 122 13.28 -8.71 -5.99
C GLU A 122 11.87 -8.39 -5.43
N ARG A 123 11.80 -7.79 -4.24
CA ARG A 123 10.55 -7.37 -3.61
C ARG A 123 9.85 -6.26 -4.37
N CYS A 124 10.57 -5.27 -4.87
CA CYS A 124 10.01 -4.17 -5.65
C CYS A 124 9.42 -4.68 -6.97
N GLU A 125 10.13 -5.54 -7.68
CA GLU A 125 9.66 -6.15 -8.93
C GLU A 125 8.35 -6.93 -8.73
N ILE A 126 8.30 -7.76 -7.68
CA ILE A 126 7.10 -8.54 -7.37
C ILE A 126 5.94 -7.62 -6.94
N ALA A 127 6.21 -6.58 -6.16
CA ALA A 127 5.17 -5.61 -5.77
C ALA A 127 4.61 -4.87 -6.98
N GLU A 128 5.46 -4.46 -7.92
CA GLU A 128 5.04 -3.87 -9.18
C GLU A 128 4.19 -4.84 -10.00
N MET A 129 4.64 -6.08 -10.16
CA MET A 129 3.88 -7.13 -10.87
C MET A 129 2.49 -7.34 -10.25
N ILE A 130 2.38 -7.41 -8.92
CA ILE A 130 1.09 -7.55 -8.22
C ILE A 130 0.18 -6.36 -8.53
N SER A 131 0.71 -5.14 -8.42
CA SER A 131 -0.03 -3.90 -8.70
C SER A 131 -0.53 -3.86 -10.16
N GLN A 132 0.33 -4.22 -11.13
CA GLN A 132 -0.03 -4.30 -12.54
C GLN A 132 -1.11 -5.36 -12.80
N GLN A 133 -1.04 -6.51 -12.14
CA GLN A 133 -2.07 -7.56 -12.23
C GLN A 133 -3.41 -7.11 -11.65
N GLU A 134 -3.42 -6.45 -10.50
CA GLU A 134 -4.64 -5.90 -9.89
C GLU A 134 -5.26 -4.81 -10.77
N HIS A 135 -4.43 -3.95 -11.36
CA HIS A 135 -4.88 -2.94 -12.30
C HIS A 135 -5.44 -3.55 -13.59
N SER A 136 -4.83 -4.61 -14.10
CA SER A 136 -5.30 -5.32 -15.30
C SER A 136 -6.59 -6.10 -15.05
N LYS A 137 -6.74 -6.74 -13.89
CA LYS A 137 -8.01 -7.39 -13.48
C LYS A 137 -9.14 -6.38 -13.32
N SER A 138 -8.83 -5.17 -12.85
CA SER A 138 -9.78 -4.06 -12.76
C SER A 138 -10.18 -3.51 -14.14
N LYS A 139 -9.36 -3.78 -15.18
CA LYS A 139 -9.60 -3.42 -16.58
C LYS A 139 -10.17 -4.55 -17.43
N GLU A 140 -10.38 -5.76 -16.90
CA GLU A 140 -11.15 -6.78 -17.61
C GLU A 140 -12.50 -6.15 -17.99
N PRO A 141 -12.82 -6.04 -19.30
CA PRO A 141 -14.06 -5.42 -19.69
C PRO A 141 -15.18 -6.27 -19.10
N LEU A 142 -16.10 -5.62 -18.39
CA LEU A 142 -17.24 -6.26 -17.74
C LEU A 142 -17.89 -7.29 -18.67
N SER A 143 -17.87 -7.03 -20.00
CA SER A 143 -18.30 -7.87 -21.13
C SER A 143 -17.76 -9.31 -21.18
N ALA A 144 -16.56 -9.61 -20.66
CA ALA A 144 -16.00 -10.97 -20.68
C ALA A 144 -16.71 -11.92 -19.68
N LYS A 145 -17.43 -11.38 -18.69
CA LYS A 145 -18.31 -12.14 -17.78
C LYS A 145 -19.75 -12.30 -18.31
N TRP A 146 -20.11 -11.73 -19.47
CA TRP A 146 -21.46 -11.80 -20.04
C TRP A 146 -21.58 -12.94 -21.06
N ASN A 147 -21.62 -14.19 -20.61
CA ASN A 147 -22.04 -15.30 -21.47
C ASN A 147 -23.58 -15.41 -21.54
N ASN A 148 -24.14 -14.54 -22.39
CA ASN A 148 -24.96 -14.79 -23.60
C ASN A 148 -26.33 -15.51 -23.66
N GLU A 149 -27.06 -15.78 -22.58
CA GLU A 149 -28.52 -16.05 -22.69
C GLU A 149 -29.37 -15.12 -21.83
N VAL A 150 -29.06 -15.07 -20.54
CA VAL A 150 -29.75 -14.25 -19.54
C VAL A 150 -29.73 -12.75 -19.88
N VAL A 151 -28.65 -12.31 -20.52
CA VAL A 151 -28.41 -10.94 -20.98
C VAL A 151 -29.22 -10.62 -22.23
N LYS A 152 -29.24 -11.56 -23.20
CA LYS A 152 -29.99 -11.41 -24.43
C LYS A 152 -31.48 -11.33 -24.15
N GLU A 153 -31.96 -12.10 -23.17
CA GLU A 153 -33.34 -12.04 -22.69
C GLU A 153 -33.64 -10.73 -21.94
N MET A 154 -32.74 -10.25 -21.07
CA MET A 154 -32.94 -9.00 -20.33
C MET A 154 -32.99 -7.74 -21.21
N PHE A 155 -32.31 -7.74 -22.36
CA PHE A 155 -32.25 -6.58 -23.27
C PHE A 155 -33.02 -6.79 -24.59
N LYS A 156 -33.86 -7.83 -24.65
CA LYS A 156 -34.74 -8.14 -25.79
C LYS A 156 -35.80 -7.05 -25.92
N GLY A 157 -35.49 -6.01 -26.70
CA GLY A 157 -36.37 -4.85 -26.93
C GLY A 157 -35.69 -3.48 -26.80
N VAL A 158 -34.42 -3.41 -26.38
CA VAL A 158 -33.68 -2.14 -26.19
C VAL A 158 -32.81 -1.78 -27.41
N SER A 159 -33.10 -2.37 -28.58
CA SER A 159 -32.23 -2.33 -29.76
C SER A 159 -32.23 -1.00 -30.54
N GLU A 160 -33.16 -0.08 -30.31
CA GLU A 160 -33.40 1.01 -31.27
C GLU A 160 -32.79 2.37 -30.92
N THR A 161 -32.06 2.53 -29.80
CA THR A 161 -31.65 3.90 -29.36
C THR A 161 -30.19 4.13 -28.97
N ILE A 162 -29.27 3.18 -29.15
CA ILE A 162 -27.86 3.40 -28.75
C ILE A 162 -26.94 3.41 -29.99
N SER A 163 -26.95 4.52 -30.73
CA SER A 163 -26.00 4.76 -31.83
C SER A 163 -24.66 5.33 -31.38
N GLU A 164 -24.50 5.89 -30.18
CA GLU A 164 -23.20 6.39 -29.73
C GLU A 164 -23.07 6.17 -28.22
N ARG A 165 -22.08 5.37 -27.79
CA ARG A 165 -21.82 5.13 -26.38
C ARG A 165 -20.81 6.18 -25.88
N PRO A 166 -21.19 7.11 -24.98
CA PRO A 166 -20.22 8.04 -24.40
C PRO A 166 -19.27 7.29 -23.44
N PRO A 167 -18.06 7.81 -23.21
CA PRO A 167 -17.05 7.15 -22.38
C PRO A 167 -17.53 6.96 -20.95
N LEU A 168 -17.11 5.85 -20.32
CA LEU A 168 -17.51 5.53 -18.95
C LEU A 168 -16.99 6.60 -17.96
N PRO A 169 -17.84 7.08 -17.04
CA PRO A 169 -17.44 8.06 -16.04
C PRO A 169 -16.51 7.45 -14.99
N THR A 170 -15.60 8.27 -14.48
CA THR A 170 -14.54 7.89 -13.52
C THR A 170 -15.08 7.67 -12.10
N LEU A 171 -14.37 6.89 -11.27
CA LEU A 171 -14.78 6.58 -9.87
C LEU A 171 -15.17 7.83 -9.03
N PRO A 172 -14.48 8.98 -9.17
CA PRO A 172 -14.90 10.23 -8.52
C PRO A 172 -16.22 10.82 -9.07
N GLU A 173 -16.56 10.60 -10.33
CA GLU A 173 -17.85 11.03 -10.93
C GLU A 173 -19.02 10.19 -10.44
N ILE A 174 -18.83 8.89 -10.19
CA ILE A 174 -19.84 8.00 -9.60
C ILE A 174 -20.16 8.42 -8.16
N LEU A 175 -19.13 8.73 -7.38
CA LEU A 175 -19.30 9.23 -6.01
C LEU A 175 -20.01 10.58 -6.01
N GLN A 176 -19.64 11.48 -6.93
CA GLN A 176 -20.29 12.79 -7.07
C GLN A 176 -21.77 12.63 -7.42
N SER A 177 -22.15 11.73 -8.35
CA SER A 177 -23.53 11.53 -8.81
C SER A 177 -24.46 10.84 -7.81
N SER A 178 -23.92 10.26 -6.74
CA SER A 178 -24.73 9.68 -5.68
C SER A 178 -25.55 10.74 -4.94
N GLU A 179 -26.83 10.47 -4.69
CA GLU A 179 -27.71 11.34 -3.89
C GLU A 179 -27.09 11.66 -2.52
N LYS A 180 -26.38 10.69 -1.96
CA LYS A 180 -25.65 10.80 -0.69
C LYS A 180 -24.55 11.88 -0.72
N TYR A 181 -23.84 12.04 -1.84
CA TYR A 181 -22.85 13.11 -1.98
C TYR A 181 -23.51 14.47 -2.16
N GLN A 182 -24.65 14.55 -2.86
CA GLN A 182 -25.43 15.79 -2.96
C GLN A 182 -25.93 16.25 -1.59
N GLU A 183 -26.35 15.33 -0.71
CA GLU A 183 -26.72 15.64 0.67
C GLU A 183 -25.53 16.11 1.51
N MET A 184 -24.41 15.38 1.45
CA MET A 184 -23.17 15.77 2.14
C MET A 184 -22.67 17.14 1.68
N LEU A 185 -22.77 17.44 0.38
CA LEU A 185 -22.42 18.74 -0.18
C LEU A 185 -23.36 19.83 0.35
N LYS A 186 -24.68 19.63 0.33
CA LYS A 186 -25.66 20.58 0.90
C LYS A 186 -25.33 20.92 2.35
N GLU A 187 -24.97 19.92 3.15
CA GLU A 187 -24.62 20.12 4.57
C GLU A 187 -23.28 20.84 4.73
N SER A 188 -22.27 20.48 3.95
CA SER A 188 -20.96 21.11 4.00
C SER A 188 -21.01 22.58 3.55
N CYS A 189 -21.88 22.92 2.59
CA CYS A 189 -22.05 24.30 2.11
C CYS A 189 -22.57 25.24 3.19
N LYS A 190 -23.37 24.74 4.14
CA LYS A 190 -23.85 25.53 5.28
C LYS A 190 -22.72 26.14 6.09
N ASN A 191 -21.58 25.43 6.18
CA ASN A 191 -20.43 25.81 6.99
C ASN A 191 -19.36 26.64 6.25
N LEU A 192 -19.57 26.95 4.96
CA LEU A 192 -18.63 27.75 4.17
C LEU A 192 -19.00 29.24 4.21
N SER A 193 -17.99 30.14 4.13
CA SER A 193 -18.24 31.57 3.96
C SER A 193 -18.63 31.91 2.51
N VAL A 194 -19.26 33.07 2.30
CA VAL A 194 -19.71 33.53 0.97
C VAL A 194 -18.55 33.56 -0.04
N ASP A 195 -17.40 34.12 0.34
CA ASP A 195 -16.19 34.16 -0.49
C ASP A 195 -15.67 32.75 -0.88
N GLN A 196 -15.80 31.77 0.01
CA GLN A 196 -15.41 30.38 -0.29
C GLN A 196 -16.40 29.71 -1.26
N LEU A 197 -17.70 29.95 -1.09
CA LEU A 197 -18.74 29.45 -1.99
C LEU A 197 -18.55 30.00 -3.42
N GLU A 198 -18.27 31.30 -3.56
CA GLU A 198 -18.02 31.95 -4.86
C GLU A 198 -16.78 31.40 -5.57
N LYS A 199 -15.69 31.15 -4.82
CA LYS A 199 -14.47 30.50 -5.35
C LYS A 199 -14.73 29.09 -5.85
N ILE A 200 -15.55 28.31 -5.14
CA ILE A 200 -15.92 26.95 -5.56
C ILE A 200 -16.80 27.00 -6.80
N ILE A 201 -17.83 27.85 -6.82
CA ILE A 201 -18.73 28.03 -7.97
C ILE A 201 -17.96 28.45 -9.22
N SER A 202 -17.08 29.46 -9.13
CA SER A 202 -16.29 29.94 -10.26
C SER A 202 -15.34 28.87 -10.81
N LYS A 203 -14.71 28.07 -9.94
CA LYS A 203 -13.88 26.93 -10.34
C LYS A 203 -14.70 25.86 -11.06
N TRP A 204 -15.95 25.64 -10.63
CA TRP A 204 -16.78 24.54 -11.12
C TRP A 204 -17.61 24.89 -12.36
N LYS A 205 -17.85 26.18 -12.64
CA LYS A 205 -18.48 26.68 -13.88
C LYS A 205 -17.80 26.21 -15.17
N LYS A 206 -16.50 25.89 -15.11
CA LYS A 206 -15.72 25.39 -16.26
C LYS A 206 -16.05 23.94 -16.64
N TYR A 207 -16.86 23.24 -15.84
CA TYR A 207 -17.16 21.82 -16.03
C TYR A 207 -18.68 21.61 -16.26
N PRO A 208 -19.14 21.52 -17.53
CA PRO A 208 -20.56 21.46 -17.86
C PRO A 208 -21.25 20.17 -17.36
N ASN A 209 -20.50 19.09 -17.16
CA ASN A 209 -20.98 17.82 -16.59
C ASN A 209 -21.28 17.89 -15.07
N LYS A 210 -21.18 19.07 -14.43
CA LYS A 210 -21.38 19.27 -12.98
C LYS A 210 -22.59 20.16 -12.63
N GLU A 211 -23.51 20.33 -13.57
CA GLU A 211 -24.66 21.26 -13.46
C GLU A 211 -25.51 21.04 -12.19
N VAL A 212 -25.71 19.79 -11.77
CA VAL A 212 -26.48 19.46 -10.55
C VAL A 212 -25.86 20.06 -9.29
N TYR A 213 -24.54 20.00 -9.13
CA TYR A 213 -23.84 20.55 -7.96
C TYR A 213 -23.72 22.07 -8.04
N GLN A 214 -23.55 22.61 -9.24
CA GLN A 214 -23.57 24.05 -9.46
C GLN A 214 -24.91 24.63 -9.00
N LYS A 215 -26.04 24.00 -9.35
CA LYS A 215 -27.37 24.39 -8.89
C LYS A 215 -27.52 24.33 -7.37
N ILE A 216 -26.92 23.35 -6.69
CA ILE A 216 -26.95 23.23 -5.22
C ILE A 216 -26.20 24.41 -4.58
N LEU A 217 -24.99 24.70 -5.06
CA LEU A 217 -24.14 25.79 -4.56
C LEU A 217 -24.75 27.17 -4.82
N GLU A 218 -25.27 27.40 -6.03
CA GLU A 218 -25.93 28.64 -6.41
C GLU A 218 -27.24 28.87 -5.64
N LYS A 219 -27.98 27.81 -5.32
CA LYS A 219 -29.18 27.89 -4.49
C LYS A 219 -28.85 28.33 -3.06
N GLU A 220 -27.78 27.79 -2.48
CA GLU A 220 -27.31 28.17 -1.14
C GLU A 220 -26.81 29.63 -1.12
N LEU A 221 -26.03 30.04 -2.13
CA LEU A 221 -25.56 31.42 -2.26
C LEU A 221 -26.73 32.42 -2.35
N LYS A 222 -27.70 32.17 -3.24
CA LYS A 222 -28.91 33.00 -3.39
C LYS A 222 -29.77 33.04 -2.13
N SER A 223 -29.79 31.95 -1.34
CA SER A 223 -30.50 31.92 -0.05
C SER A 223 -29.88 32.88 0.97
N ARG A 224 -28.56 33.09 0.91
CA ARG A 224 -27.82 33.98 1.82
C ARG A 224 -27.86 35.44 1.38
N GLU A 225 -27.82 35.69 0.07
CA GLU A 225 -28.03 37.03 -0.51
C GLU A 225 -29.44 37.57 -0.22
N LYS A 226 -30.45 36.70 -0.10
CA LYS A 226 -31.82 37.10 0.30
C LYS A 226 -32.00 37.34 1.81
N GLN A 227 -31.08 36.86 2.64
CA GLN A 227 -31.14 37.01 4.10
C GLN A 227 -30.33 38.20 4.62
N ASN A 228 -29.50 38.83 3.77
CA ASN A 228 -28.74 40.03 4.07
C ASN A 228 -29.07 41.09 3.00
N PRO A 229 -30.11 41.93 3.19
CA PRO A 229 -30.40 43.04 2.29
C PRO A 229 -29.31 44.11 2.30
#